data_AF-A0A645HAS7-F1
#
_entry.id   AF-A0A645HAS7-F1
#
_cell.length_a   1.000
_cell.length_b   1.000
_cell.length_c   1.000
_cell.angle_alpha   90.00
_cell.angle_beta   90.00
_cell.angle_gamma   90.00
#
_symmetry.space_group_name_H-M   'P 1'
#
loop_
_entity.id
_entity.type
_entity.pdbx_description
1 polymer ?
#
loop_
_entity_poly.entity_id
_entity_poly.type
_entity_poly.pdbx_seq_one_letter_code
_entity_poly.pdbx_strand_id
1 'polypeptide(L)'
;MLGAYTPTEAQNAFEAGADFVKIFPADTLGPNYIKAIRAPLPHLKIVPTGGVDVHNVADFLKAGCAALGVGGSLVSSKILQESNWTELTRKAAEFVKAATAARSK
;
A
#
# COMPACT_ATOMS: atom_id res chain seq x y z
N MET A 1 -9.96 -3.67 8.53
CA MET A 1 -9.13 -4.10 7.38
C MET A 1 -8.59 -5.49 7.67
N LEU A 2 -8.89 -6.46 6.79
CA LEU A 2 -8.38 -7.83 6.87
C LEU A 2 -7.30 -8.04 5.80
N GLY A 3 -6.39 -8.98 6.02
CA GLY A 3 -5.32 -9.32 5.08
C GLY A 3 -5.71 -10.46 4.14
N ALA A 4 -5.22 -10.41 2.90
CA ALA A 4 -5.39 -11.43 1.89
C ALA A 4 -4.13 -11.54 1.01
N TYR A 5 -3.91 -12.73 0.47
CA TYR A 5 -2.93 -12.99 -0.57
C TYR A 5 -3.63 -13.26 -1.92
N THR A 6 -4.80 -13.91 -1.92
CA THR A 6 -5.55 -14.37 -3.10
C THR A 6 -6.84 -13.58 -3.36
N PRO A 7 -7.42 -13.63 -4.58
CA PRO A 7 -8.72 -13.00 -4.85
C PRO A 7 -9.85 -13.54 -3.96
N THR A 8 -9.87 -14.85 -3.68
CA THR A 8 -10.90 -15.47 -2.82
C THR A 8 -10.80 -14.97 -1.38
N GLU A 9 -9.60 -14.90 -0.82
CA GLU A 9 -9.40 -14.32 0.52
C GLU A 9 -9.81 -12.85 0.56
N ALA A 10 -9.53 -12.09 -0.51
CA ALA A 10 -9.90 -10.69 -0.59
C ALA A 10 -11.42 -10.50 -0.67
N GLN A 11 -12.14 -11.35 -1.40
CA GLN A 11 -13.59 -11.37 -1.44
C GLN A 11 -14.18 -11.75 -0.08
N ASN A 12 -13.68 -12.82 0.54
CA ASN A 12 -14.12 -13.26 1.86
C ASN A 12 -13.93 -12.17 2.92
N ALA A 13 -12.81 -11.44 2.85
CA ALA A 13 -12.54 -10.30 3.73
C ALA A 13 -13.61 -9.20 3.58
N PHE A 14 -13.98 -8.87 2.35
CA PHE A 14 -15.02 -7.88 2.08
C PHE A 14 -16.41 -8.34 2.58
N GLU A 15 -16.78 -9.59 2.31
CA GLU A 15 -18.05 -10.19 2.76
C GLU A 15 -18.13 -10.29 4.29
N ALA A 16 -16.99 -10.48 4.96
CA ALA A 16 -16.88 -10.40 6.42
C ALA A 16 -16.95 -8.97 6.98
N GLY A 17 -17.20 -7.95 6.13
CA GLY A 17 -17.41 -6.56 6.52
C GLY A 17 -16.16 -5.68 6.49
N ALA A 18 -15.07 -6.10 5.83
CA ALA A 18 -13.89 -5.23 5.73
C ALA A 18 -14.09 -4.09 4.73
N ASP A 19 -14.01 -2.84 5.20
CA ASP A 19 -14.03 -1.64 4.34
C ASP A 19 -12.83 -1.56 3.37
N PHE A 20 -11.70 -2.13 3.80
CA PHE A 20 -10.45 -2.19 3.06
C PHE A 20 -9.83 -3.58 3.20
N VAL A 21 -9.17 -4.04 2.14
CA VAL A 21 -8.45 -5.32 2.11
C VAL A 21 -6.96 -5.05 1.93
N LYS A 22 -6.16 -5.56 2.87
CA LYS A 22 -4.70 -5.51 2.78
C LYS A 22 -4.22 -6.65 1.88
N ILE A 23 -3.46 -6.32 0.83
CA ILE A 23 -2.74 -7.32 0.03
C ILE A 23 -1.28 -7.33 0.46
N PHE A 24 -0.78 -8.49 0.86
CA PHE A 24 0.58 -8.66 1.38
C PHE A 24 1.17 -10.00 0.94
N PRO A 25 2.47 -10.07 0.56
CA PRO A 25 3.44 -8.98 0.45
C PRO A 25 3.39 -8.30 -0.93
N ALA A 26 3.30 -6.96 -0.94
CA ALA A 26 3.03 -6.21 -2.16
C ALA A 26 4.22 -6.09 -3.12
N ASP A 27 5.47 -6.07 -2.64
CA ASP A 27 6.67 -6.07 -3.48
C ASP A 27 6.77 -7.29 -4.40
N THR A 28 6.42 -8.46 -3.88
CA THR A 28 6.49 -9.73 -4.60
C THR A 28 5.34 -9.86 -5.61
N LEU A 29 4.15 -9.42 -5.22
CA LEU A 29 2.94 -9.51 -6.05
C LEU A 29 2.86 -8.39 -7.11
N GLY A 30 3.32 -7.20 -6.74
CA GLY A 30 3.39 -6.02 -7.59
C GLY A 30 2.04 -5.40 -7.99
N PRO A 31 2.06 -4.23 -8.65
CA PRO A 31 0.86 -3.50 -9.07
C PRO A 31 -0.01 -4.26 -10.08
N ASN A 32 0.59 -5.13 -10.91
CA ASN A 32 -0.14 -5.92 -11.90
C ASN A 32 -1.07 -6.94 -11.24
N TYR A 33 -0.67 -7.52 -10.11
CA TYR A 33 -1.53 -8.41 -9.35
C TYR A 33 -2.75 -7.68 -8.77
N ILE A 34 -2.56 -6.44 -8.30
CA ILE A 34 -3.68 -5.61 -7.84
C ILE A 34 -4.68 -5.36 -8.98
N LYS A 35 -4.19 -5.01 -10.18
CA LYS A 35 -5.05 -4.86 -11.37
C LYS A 35 -5.81 -6.16 -11.68
N ALA A 36 -5.14 -7.30 -11.58
CA ALA A 36 -5.73 -8.61 -11.84
C ALA A 36 -6.84 -8.97 -10.83
N ILE A 37 -6.69 -8.64 -9.54
CA ILE A 37 -7.76 -8.81 -8.54
C ILE A 37 -8.94 -7.87 -8.83
N ARG A 38 -8.65 -6.59 -9.12
CA ARG A 38 -9.70 -5.56 -9.29
C ARG A 38 -10.51 -5.73 -10.57
N ALA A 39 -9.97 -6.38 -11.59
CA ALA A 39 -10.69 -6.62 -12.84
C ALA A 39 -12.02 -7.38 -12.62
N PRO A 40 -12.04 -8.55 -11.93
CA PRO A 40 -13.29 -9.21 -11.54
C PRO A 40 -13.92 -8.65 -10.26
N LEU A 41 -13.15 -8.02 -9.37
CA LEU A 41 -13.63 -7.55 -8.05
C LEU A 41 -13.46 -6.02 -7.88
N PRO A 42 -14.12 -5.19 -8.70
CA PRO A 42 -13.89 -3.74 -8.73
C PRO A 42 -14.35 -3.00 -7.47
N HIS A 43 -15.21 -3.61 -6.66
CA HIS A 43 -15.73 -3.06 -5.41
C HIS A 43 -14.70 -3.11 -4.25
N LEU A 44 -13.64 -3.91 -4.37
CA LEU A 44 -12.62 -4.02 -3.33
C LEU A 44 -11.76 -2.76 -3.24
N LYS A 45 -11.68 -2.18 -2.04
CA LYS A 45 -10.73 -1.12 -1.70
C LYS A 45 -9.43 -1.73 -1.19
N ILE A 46 -8.48 -1.91 -2.10
CA ILE A 46 -7.21 -2.59 -1.82
C ILE A 46 -6.17 -1.62 -1.25
N VAL A 47 -5.42 -2.12 -0.25
CA VAL A 47 -4.28 -1.46 0.39
C VAL A 47 -3.05 -2.37 0.32
N PRO A 48 -2.18 -2.25 -0.70
CA PRO A 48 -0.96 -3.04 -0.80
C PRO A 48 -0.02 -2.66 0.36
N THR A 49 0.58 -3.67 0.97
CA THR A 49 1.51 -3.52 2.10
C THR A 49 2.65 -4.52 1.97
N GLY A 50 3.84 -4.16 2.44
CA GLY A 50 5.06 -4.98 2.32
C GLY A 50 5.88 -4.56 1.11
N GLY A 51 7.05 -3.95 1.37
CA GLY A 51 7.94 -3.44 0.32
C GLY A 51 7.44 -2.23 -0.47
N VAL A 52 6.42 -1.51 0.04
CA VAL A 52 6.04 -0.20 -0.52
C VAL A 52 7.08 0.86 -0.15
N ASP A 53 7.57 1.60 -1.12
CA ASP A 53 8.53 2.70 -0.97
C ASP A 53 8.20 3.88 -1.90
N VAL A 54 8.94 4.99 -1.78
CA VAL A 54 8.70 6.23 -2.54
C VAL A 54 8.79 6.00 -4.06
N HIS A 55 9.54 5.01 -4.52
CA HIS A 55 9.74 4.72 -5.94
C HIS A 55 8.55 3.96 -6.55
N ASN A 56 7.87 3.12 -5.77
CA ASN A 56 6.75 2.30 -6.26
C ASN A 56 5.35 2.80 -5.87
N VAL A 57 5.23 3.84 -5.02
CA VAL A 57 3.97 4.50 -4.65
C VAL A 57 3.08 4.77 -5.86
N ALA A 58 3.66 5.35 -6.92
CA ALA A 58 2.90 5.79 -8.08
C ALA A 58 2.28 4.61 -8.85
N ASP A 59 2.98 3.48 -8.93
CA ASP A 59 2.52 2.33 -9.72
C ASP A 59 1.36 1.63 -9.03
N PHE A 60 1.40 1.50 -7.70
CA PHE A 60 0.27 0.98 -6.93
C PHE A 60 -0.94 1.91 -6.97
N LEU A 61 -0.75 3.22 -6.87
CA LEU A 61 -1.86 4.17 -6.99
C LEU A 61 -2.49 4.15 -8.39
N LYS A 62 -1.69 4.02 -9.45
CA LYS A 62 -2.19 3.84 -10.83
C LYS A 62 -2.84 2.48 -11.08
N ALA A 63 -2.51 1.46 -10.30
CA ALA A 63 -3.28 0.21 -10.24
C ALA A 63 -4.66 0.40 -9.55
N GLY A 64 -4.93 1.59 -9.04
CA GLY A 64 -6.14 2.05 -8.37
C GLY A 64 -6.33 1.46 -6.97
N CYS A 65 -5.23 1.29 -6.25
CA CYS A 65 -5.26 1.09 -4.80
C CYS A 65 -5.92 2.30 -4.13
N ALA A 66 -6.73 2.04 -3.10
CA ALA A 66 -7.41 3.11 -2.36
C ALA A 66 -6.45 3.87 -1.44
N ALA A 67 -5.49 3.14 -0.85
CA ALA A 67 -4.43 3.67 0.00
C ALA A 67 -3.17 2.79 -0.15
N LEU A 68 -2.11 3.11 0.58
CA LEU A 68 -0.86 2.35 0.60
C LEU A 68 -0.45 2.08 2.05
N GLY A 69 -0.03 0.86 2.35
CA GLY A 69 0.57 0.49 3.63
C GLY A 69 2.08 0.65 3.59
N VAL A 70 2.60 1.66 4.28
CA VAL A 70 4.04 1.95 4.40
C VAL A 70 4.55 1.57 5.78
N GLY A 71 5.73 0.94 5.84
CA GLY A 71 6.29 0.39 7.07
C GLY A 71 7.78 0.68 7.20
N GLY A 72 8.62 -0.35 7.06
CA GLY A 72 10.07 -0.24 7.24
C GLY A 72 10.77 0.78 6.34
N SER A 73 10.20 1.08 5.16
CA SER A 73 10.68 2.13 4.25
C SER A 73 10.52 3.54 4.84
N LEU A 74 9.44 3.77 5.60
CA LEU A 74 9.14 5.02 6.31
C LEU A 74 9.88 5.09 7.65
N VAL A 75 9.74 4.07 8.50
CA VAL A 75 10.30 4.03 9.85
C VAL A 75 11.18 2.81 10.04
N SER A 76 12.48 3.04 10.24
CA SER A 76 13.46 1.98 10.48
C SER A 76 13.85 1.91 11.96
N SER A 77 14.37 0.76 12.40
CA SER A 77 14.89 0.60 13.76
C SER A 77 15.98 1.64 14.08
N LYS A 78 16.78 2.03 13.07
CA LYS A 78 17.79 3.09 13.21
C LYS A 78 17.17 4.44 13.57
N ILE A 79 16.12 4.86 12.85
CA ILE A 79 15.39 6.10 13.12
C ILE A 79 14.86 6.12 14.56
N LEU A 80 14.32 4.99 15.03
CA LEU A 80 13.76 4.86 16.37
C LEU A 80 14.86 4.89 17.45
N GLN A 81 15.94 4.13 17.26
CA GLN A 81 17.06 4.06 18.21
C GLN A 81 17.77 5.41 18.37
N GLU A 82 17.91 6.16 17.27
CA GLU A 82 18.57 7.46 17.26
C GLU A 82 17.61 8.62 17.57
N SER A 83 16.31 8.35 17.78
CA SER A 83 15.26 9.38 17.89
C SER A 83 15.34 10.42 16.75
N ASN A 84 15.64 9.97 15.53
CA ASN A 84 15.89 10.84 14.39
C ASN A 84 14.58 11.29 13.73
N TRP A 85 13.83 12.15 14.43
CA TRP A 85 12.53 12.66 14.00
C TRP A 85 12.60 13.51 12.74
N THR A 86 13.74 14.17 12.51
CA THR A 86 14.00 14.94 11.28
C THR A 86 13.96 14.03 10.06
N GLU A 87 14.64 12.88 10.12
CA GLU A 87 14.65 11.91 9.01
C GLU A 87 13.28 11.26 8.81
N LEU A 88 12.57 10.91 9.88
CA LEU A 88 11.20 10.39 9.78
C LEU A 88 10.26 11.39 9.09
N THR A 89 10.36 12.67 9.47
CA THR A 89 9.57 13.76 8.88
C THR A 89 9.90 13.93 7.41
N ARG A 90 11.19 13.94 7.06
CA ARG A 90 11.65 14.02 5.66
C ARG A 90 11.07 12.88 4.82
N LYS A 91 11.18 11.64 5.29
CA LYS A 91 10.63 10.47 4.60
C LYS A 91 9.11 10.54 4.47
N ALA A 92 8.39 10.90 5.53
CA ALA A 92 6.94 11.06 5.49
C ALA A 92 6.52 12.10 4.42
N ALA A 93 7.21 13.24 4.36
CA ALA A 93 6.96 14.26 3.35
C ALA A 93 7.22 13.77 1.92
N GLU A 94 8.25 12.93 1.71
CA GLU A 94 8.52 12.31 0.40
C GLU A 94 7.39 11.37 -0.04
N PHE A 95 6.87 10.54 0.86
CA PHE A 95 5.71 9.69 0.56
C PHE A 95 4.47 10.52 0.20
N VAL A 96 4.17 11.56 0.97
CA VAL A 96 3.03 12.45 0.69
C VAL A 96 3.19 13.15 -0.65
N LYS A 97 4.39 13.66 -0.96
CA LYS A 97 4.71 14.30 -2.24
C LYS A 97 4.53 13.31 -3.41
N ALA A 98 5.08 12.10 -3.30
CA ALA A 98 4.96 11.08 -4.34
C ALA A 98 3.50 10.66 -4.56
N ALA A 99 2.73 10.44 -3.49
CA ALA A 99 1.33 10.07 -3.57
C ALA A 99 0.45 11.18 -4.18
N THR A 100 0.71 12.43 -3.82
CA THR A 100 0.00 13.60 -4.37
C THR A 100 0.30 13.77 -5.86
N ALA A 101 1.57 13.66 -6.25
CA ALA A 101 1.98 13.74 -7.65
C ALA A 101 1.38 12.61 -8.50
N ALA A 102 1.25 11.40 -7.93
CA ALA A 102 0.66 10.25 -8.61
C ALA A 102 -0.86 10.38 -8.81
N ARG A 103 -1.57 11.08 -7.91
CA ARG A 103 -3.03 11.30 -7.99
C ARG A 103 -3.43 12.50 -8.84
N SER A 104 -2.50 13.39 -9.15
CA SER A 104 -2.74 14.60 -9.95
C SER A 104 -2.61 14.37 -11.47
N LYS A 105 -2.37 13.12 -11.88
CA LYS A 105 -2.22 12.68 -13.28
C LYS A 105 -3.24 11.59 -13.56
#